data_AF-A0A839P3H2-F1
#
_entry.id   AF-A0A839P3H2-F1
#
_cell.length_a   1.000
_cell.length_b   1.000
_cell.length_c   1.000
_cell.angle_alpha   90.00
_cell.angle_beta   90.00
_cell.angle_gamma   90.00
#
_symmetry.space_group_name_H-M   'P 1'
#
loop_
_entity.id
_entity.type
_entity.pdbx_description
1 polymer ?
#
loop_
_entity_poly.entity_id
_entity_poly.type
_entity_poly.pdbx_seq_one_letter_code
_entity_poly.pdbx_strand_id
1 'polypeptide(L)'
;MPLTVPTWMRFLLPRRFRKNPARVAVVRLSGAIGAVSPIRPGLSIGTVAPSLERAFTMPGLSAVALVINSPGGSPVQSHLIYRRIRALAAEKELKVFAFVEDAAASGGYMIACAADEIVADPASLVGSIGVVSAGFGFDRLIERIGVERRVHTQGEAKAMLDPFRPENPQDIARLKEIQADVQALFTGLVRERRPRLDASRDLFTGAVWTGRQALDLGLVDTLGDLRGTLRAHYGEEVDLRLVAETRGSWLARLLRRAGPGQTAAGLPDALIAAVEERAAWARLGL
;
A
#
# COMPACT_ATOMS: atom_id res chain seq x y z
N MET A 1 48.22 -2.40 6.16
CA MET A 1 47.38 -1.23 5.81
C MET A 1 46.78 -1.46 4.43
N PRO A 2 45.46 -1.49 4.23
CA PRO A 2 44.91 -1.57 2.88
C PRO A 2 45.12 -0.21 2.21
N LEU A 3 45.85 -0.20 1.10
CA LEU A 3 46.07 1.00 0.26
C LEU A 3 44.72 1.48 -0.29
N THR A 4 44.18 2.55 0.28
CA THR A 4 42.99 3.23 -0.24
C THR A 4 43.40 4.06 -1.47
N VAL A 5 43.09 3.54 -2.66
CA VAL A 5 43.35 4.24 -3.92
C VAL A 5 42.46 5.51 -3.99
N PRO A 6 43.02 6.70 -4.26
CA PRO A 6 42.25 7.94 -4.42
C PRO A 6 41.15 7.81 -5.49
N THR A 7 39.99 8.42 -5.27
CA THR A 7 38.78 8.26 -6.11
C THR A 7 39.05 8.58 -7.59
N TRP A 8 39.91 9.55 -7.90
CA TRP A 8 40.28 9.93 -9.26
C TRP A 8 41.17 8.88 -9.97
N MET A 9 41.91 8.05 -9.22
CA MET A 9 42.74 6.96 -9.76
C MET A 9 41.98 5.63 -9.89
N ARG A 10 40.75 5.52 -9.36
CA ARG A 10 39.93 4.30 -9.51
C ARG A 10 39.64 3.95 -10.97
N PHE A 11 39.65 4.92 -11.88
CA PHE A 11 39.50 4.68 -13.32
C PHE A 11 40.68 3.87 -13.91
N LEU A 12 41.86 3.88 -13.29
CA LEU A 12 43.01 3.10 -13.74
C LEU A 12 42.95 1.64 -13.27
N LEU A 13 42.11 1.32 -12.28
CA LEU A 13 41.92 -0.06 -11.84
C LEU A 13 41.13 -0.86 -12.88
N PRO A 14 41.57 -2.09 -13.23
CA PRO A 14 40.79 -3.04 -14.00
C PRO A 14 39.38 -3.18 -13.41
N ARG A 15 38.34 -3.32 -14.24
CA ARG A 15 36.93 -3.42 -13.80
C ARG A 15 36.71 -4.42 -12.65
N ARG A 16 37.49 -5.52 -12.60
CA ARG A 16 37.46 -6.54 -11.54
C ARG A 16 37.90 -6.06 -10.15
N PHE A 17 38.67 -4.96 -10.06
CA PHE A 17 39.19 -4.40 -8.81
C PHE A 17 38.47 -3.11 -8.39
N ARG A 18 37.51 -2.63 -9.18
CA ARG A 18 36.63 -1.53 -8.76
C ARG A 18 35.52 -2.13 -7.91
N LYS A 19 35.36 -1.65 -6.67
CA LYS A 19 34.13 -1.91 -5.90
C LYS A 19 32.98 -1.27 -6.68
N ASN A 20 32.11 -2.09 -7.26
CA ASN A 20 30.86 -1.57 -7.80
C ASN A 20 30.01 -1.06 -6.64
N PRO A 21 29.36 0.10 -6.79
CA PRO A 21 28.42 0.56 -5.77
C PRO A 21 27.32 -0.48 -5.60
N ALA A 22 26.87 -0.67 -4.35
CA ALA A 22 25.68 -1.44 -4.07
C ALA A 22 24.50 -0.88 -4.87
N ARG A 23 23.66 -1.76 -5.40
CA ARG A 23 22.51 -1.37 -6.22
C ARG A 23 21.22 -1.71 -5.50
N VAL A 24 20.29 -0.77 -5.47
CA VAL A 24 18.98 -0.94 -4.83
C VAL A 24 17.89 -0.63 -5.85
N ALA A 25 17.00 -1.57 -6.09
CA ALA A 25 15.82 -1.33 -6.92
C ALA A 25 14.76 -0.57 -6.09
N VAL A 26 14.23 0.52 -6.63
CA VAL A 26 13.22 1.35 -5.96
C VAL A 26 11.88 1.18 -6.67
N VAL A 27 10.84 0.77 -5.93
CA VAL A 27 9.47 0.62 -6.44
C VAL A 27 8.56 1.57 -5.68
N ARG A 28 7.81 2.42 -6.37
CA ARG A 28 6.80 3.29 -5.74
C ARG A 28 5.44 2.61 -5.75
N LEU A 29 4.77 2.65 -4.60
CA LEU A 29 3.44 2.12 -4.35
C LEU A 29 2.59 3.26 -3.79
N SER A 30 1.94 4.00 -4.67
CA SER A 30 1.18 5.20 -4.33
C SER A 30 -0.31 5.06 -4.65
N GLY A 31 -1.16 5.56 -3.75
CA GLY A 31 -2.61 5.66 -3.94
C GLY A 31 -3.42 4.62 -3.15
N ALA A 32 -4.74 4.70 -3.30
CA ALA A 32 -5.67 3.77 -2.66
C ALA A 32 -5.53 2.34 -3.23
N ILE A 33 -5.75 1.34 -2.39
CA ILE A 33 -5.60 -0.08 -2.72
C ILE A 33 -6.96 -0.68 -3.13
N GLY A 34 -7.03 -1.32 -4.30
CA GLY A 34 -8.24 -1.98 -4.81
C GLY A 34 -9.27 -1.06 -5.48
N ALA A 35 -9.19 0.26 -5.30
CA ALA A 35 -9.98 1.21 -6.08
C ALA A 35 -9.37 1.36 -7.48
N VAL A 36 -10.00 0.76 -8.48
CA VAL A 36 -9.51 0.80 -9.87
C VAL A 36 -10.43 1.70 -10.68
N SER A 37 -10.02 2.96 -10.88
CA SER A 37 -10.66 3.83 -11.87
C SER A 37 -10.07 3.56 -13.25
N PRO A 38 -10.85 3.70 -14.34
CA PRO A 38 -10.32 3.67 -15.70
C PRO A 38 -9.19 4.70 -15.91
N ILE A 39 -9.21 5.82 -15.19
CA ILE A 39 -8.31 6.96 -15.44
C ILE A 39 -7.08 6.94 -14.52
N ARG A 40 -7.22 6.46 -13.28
CA ARG A 40 -6.10 6.19 -12.37
C ARG A 40 -6.25 4.79 -11.78
N PRO A 41 -5.46 3.80 -12.22
CA PRO A 41 -5.44 2.51 -11.58
C PRO A 41 -4.83 2.68 -10.19
N GLY A 42 -5.61 2.47 -9.14
CA GLY A 42 -5.07 2.32 -7.78
C GLY A 42 -4.22 1.06 -7.65
N LEU A 43 -3.72 0.81 -6.45
CA LEU A 43 -2.85 -0.33 -6.19
C LEU A 43 -3.65 -1.63 -6.19
N SER A 44 -3.29 -2.55 -7.08
CA SER A 44 -3.76 -3.93 -7.08
C SER A 44 -2.60 -4.88 -7.39
N ILE A 45 -2.75 -6.16 -7.08
CA ILE A 45 -1.73 -7.14 -7.44
C ILE A 45 -1.45 -7.15 -8.95
N GLY A 46 -2.48 -7.00 -9.78
CA GLY A 46 -2.35 -7.00 -11.24
C GLY A 46 -1.53 -5.81 -11.77
N THR A 47 -1.65 -4.64 -11.14
CA THR A 47 -0.91 -3.43 -11.54
C THR A 47 0.51 -3.41 -10.98
N VAL A 48 0.72 -3.99 -9.80
CA VAL A 48 1.98 -3.91 -9.04
C VAL A 48 2.93 -5.07 -9.34
N ALA A 49 2.41 -6.28 -9.59
CA ALA A 49 3.24 -7.48 -9.77
C ALA A 49 4.32 -7.35 -10.87
N PRO A 50 4.05 -6.80 -12.06
CA PRO A 50 5.09 -6.67 -13.09
C PRO A 50 6.23 -5.72 -12.70
N SER A 51 5.95 -4.71 -11.88
CA SER A 51 6.97 -3.79 -11.36
C SER A 51 7.79 -4.45 -10.26
N LEU A 52 7.15 -5.21 -9.37
CA LEU A 52 7.86 -6.02 -8.36
C LEU A 52 8.76 -7.06 -9.02
N GLU A 53 8.26 -7.81 -10.01
CA GLU A 53 9.05 -8.81 -10.71
C GLU A 53 10.30 -8.21 -11.36
N ARG A 54 10.18 -7.08 -12.06
CA ARG A 54 11.33 -6.37 -12.62
C ARG A 54 12.28 -5.87 -11.55
N ALA A 55 11.76 -5.41 -10.41
CA ALA A 55 12.58 -4.95 -9.30
C ALA A 55 13.43 -6.07 -8.71
N PHE A 56 12.83 -7.23 -8.43
CA PHE A 56 13.52 -8.36 -7.78
C PHE A 56 14.40 -9.18 -8.72
N THR A 57 14.23 -9.06 -10.04
CA THR A 57 15.04 -9.78 -11.05
C THR A 57 16.19 -8.95 -11.62
N MET A 58 16.36 -7.69 -11.18
CA MET A 58 17.45 -6.84 -11.67
C MET A 58 18.82 -7.43 -11.24
N PRO A 59 19.82 -7.46 -12.14
CA PRO A 59 21.11 -8.06 -11.82
C PRO A 59 21.94 -7.19 -10.87
N GLY A 60 22.60 -7.85 -9.92
CA GLY A 60 23.56 -7.25 -8.99
C GLY A 60 22.92 -6.39 -7.90
N LEU A 61 21.69 -6.70 -7.50
CA LEU A 61 21.02 -6.02 -6.39
C LEU A 61 21.61 -6.40 -5.03
N SER A 62 21.66 -5.42 -4.15
CA SER A 62 21.94 -5.59 -2.73
C SER A 62 20.67 -5.55 -1.88
N ALA A 63 19.60 -4.90 -2.37
CA ALA A 63 18.30 -4.81 -1.73
C ALA A 63 17.20 -4.28 -2.68
N VAL A 64 15.95 -4.33 -2.20
CA VAL A 64 14.80 -3.65 -2.79
C VAL A 64 14.24 -2.62 -1.80
N ALA A 65 13.92 -1.43 -2.29
CA ALA A 65 13.26 -0.36 -1.54
C ALA A 65 11.85 -0.13 -2.09
N LEU A 66 10.86 -0.21 -1.21
CA LEU A 66 9.46 0.10 -1.48
C LEU A 66 9.17 1.49 -0.95
N VAL A 67 8.76 2.42 -1.80
CA VAL A 67 8.30 3.74 -1.38
C VAL A 67 6.78 3.69 -1.33
N ILE A 68 6.20 3.82 -0.14
CA ILE A 68 4.77 3.62 0.11
C ILE A 68 4.13 4.97 0.45
N ASN A 69 3.10 5.32 -0.32
CA ASN A 69 2.22 6.45 -0.01
C ASN A 69 0.76 6.06 -0.23
N SER A 70 0.12 5.51 0.79
CA SER A 70 -1.20 4.90 0.67
C SER A 70 -2.05 5.07 1.92
N PRO A 71 -3.33 5.49 1.76
CA PRO A 71 -4.29 5.53 2.86
C PRO A 71 -4.90 4.16 3.17
N GLY A 72 -4.49 3.10 2.45
CA GLY A 72 -5.05 1.76 2.55
C GLY A 72 -6.10 1.48 1.48
N GLY A 73 -7.01 0.55 1.78
CA GLY A 73 -8.05 0.11 0.86
C GLY A 73 -8.39 -1.37 1.04
N SER A 74 -8.56 -2.09 -0.08
CA SER A 74 -8.98 -3.49 -0.08
C SER A 74 -8.03 -4.39 0.75
N PRO A 75 -8.57 -5.13 1.76
CA PRO A 75 -7.75 -6.04 2.57
C PRO A 75 -7.16 -7.17 1.73
N VAL A 76 -7.91 -7.68 0.74
CA VAL A 76 -7.47 -8.75 -0.16
C VAL A 76 -6.30 -8.30 -1.03
N GLN A 77 -6.43 -7.15 -1.70
CA GLN A 77 -5.35 -6.64 -2.56
C GLN A 77 -4.09 -6.31 -1.76
N SER A 78 -4.25 -5.74 -0.56
CA SER A 78 -3.14 -5.46 0.35
C SER A 78 -2.40 -6.75 0.74
N HIS A 79 -3.14 -7.80 1.10
CA HIS A 79 -2.57 -9.08 1.46
C HIS A 79 -1.89 -9.81 0.28
N LEU A 80 -2.46 -9.74 -0.93
CA LEU A 80 -1.86 -10.31 -2.14
C LEU A 80 -0.53 -9.62 -2.49
N ILE A 81 -0.47 -8.28 -2.39
CA ILE A 81 0.76 -7.51 -2.60
C ILE A 81 1.80 -7.86 -1.54
N TYR A 82 1.41 -7.89 -0.25
CA TYR A 82 2.26 -8.34 0.85
C TYR A 82 2.87 -9.72 0.56
N ARG A 83 2.04 -10.72 0.23
CA ARG A 83 2.50 -12.08 -0.06
C ARG A 83 3.44 -12.13 -1.25
N ARG A 84 3.18 -11.35 -2.31
CA ARG A 84 4.05 -11.31 -3.49
C ARG A 84 5.43 -10.74 -3.17
N ILE A 85 5.49 -9.66 -2.38
CA ILE A 85 6.76 -9.08 -1.91
C ILE A 85 7.53 -10.10 -1.09
N ARG A 86 6.89 -10.75 -0.10
CA ARG A 86 7.56 -11.76 0.74
C ARG A 86 8.05 -12.97 -0.05
N ALA A 87 7.24 -13.45 -1.00
CA ALA A 87 7.65 -14.56 -1.87
C ALA A 87 8.88 -14.20 -2.71
N LEU A 88 8.90 -13.01 -3.32
CA LEU A 88 10.05 -12.54 -4.10
C LEU A 88 11.29 -12.30 -3.24
N ALA A 89 11.13 -11.74 -2.04
CA ALA A 89 12.22 -11.53 -1.09
C ALA A 89 12.86 -12.85 -0.65
N ALA A 90 12.05 -13.88 -0.37
CA ALA A 90 12.53 -15.21 -0.03
C ALA A 90 13.19 -15.91 -1.23
N GLU A 91 12.58 -15.85 -2.42
CA GLU A 91 13.12 -16.49 -3.63
C GLU A 91 14.47 -15.90 -4.06
N LYS A 92 14.65 -14.58 -3.88
CA LYS A 92 15.86 -13.87 -4.30
C LYS A 92 16.86 -13.61 -3.17
N GLU A 93 16.50 -13.98 -1.94
CA GLU A 93 17.29 -13.73 -0.72
C GLU A 93 17.70 -12.25 -0.58
N LEU A 94 16.78 -11.34 -0.92
CA LEU A 94 17.01 -9.89 -0.89
C LEU A 94 16.34 -9.25 0.31
N LYS A 95 17.08 -8.39 1.01
CA LYS A 95 16.52 -7.51 2.04
C LYS A 95 15.57 -6.49 1.40
N VAL A 96 14.42 -6.29 2.02
CA VAL A 96 13.41 -5.32 1.60
C VAL A 96 13.31 -4.20 2.63
N PHE A 97 13.36 -2.95 2.16
CA PHE A 97 13.08 -1.76 2.96
C PHE A 97 11.75 -1.16 2.52
N ALA A 98 10.94 -0.71 3.47
CA ALA A 98 9.78 0.15 3.21
C ALA A 98 10.11 1.57 3.67
N PHE A 99 9.85 2.55 2.81
CA PHE A 99 9.97 3.97 3.08
C PHE A 99 8.57 4.56 3.01
N VAL A 100 8.07 5.06 4.13
CA VAL A 100 6.76 5.72 4.22
C VAL A 100 6.92 7.18 3.85
N GLU A 101 6.15 7.65 2.86
CA GLU A 101 6.03 9.09 2.55
C GLU A 101 4.97 9.73 3.46
N ASP A 102 3.89 10.29 2.92
CA ASP A 102 2.87 10.94 3.74
C ASP A 102 2.15 9.92 4.64
N ALA A 103 1.78 8.76 4.09
CA ALA A 103 1.15 7.71 4.86
C ALA A 103 1.43 6.28 4.36
N ALA A 104 1.44 5.35 5.32
CA ALA A 104 1.23 3.92 5.09
C ALA A 104 0.23 3.44 6.14
N ALA A 105 -1.06 3.67 5.88
CA ALA A 105 -2.16 3.37 6.80
C ALA A 105 -2.99 2.17 6.33
N SER A 106 -3.56 1.41 7.27
CA SER A 106 -4.45 0.26 6.99
C SER A 106 -3.78 -0.73 6.03
N GLY A 107 -4.38 -1.00 4.86
CA GLY A 107 -3.77 -1.84 3.82
C GLY A 107 -2.38 -1.40 3.36
N GLY A 108 -2.07 -0.09 3.40
CA GLY A 108 -0.73 0.43 3.12
C GLY A 108 0.28 0.00 4.18
N TYR A 109 -0.12 0.00 5.46
CA TYR A 109 0.69 -0.52 6.56
C TYR A 109 0.90 -2.04 6.45
N MET A 110 -0.14 -2.78 6.02
CA MET A 110 -0.02 -4.21 5.73
C MET A 110 1.05 -4.49 4.68
N ILE A 111 1.11 -3.68 3.61
CA ILE A 111 2.18 -3.80 2.60
C ILE A 111 3.54 -3.42 3.20
N ALA A 112 3.62 -2.36 4.01
CA ALA A 112 4.87 -1.95 4.68
C ALA A 112 5.45 -3.08 5.55
N CYS A 113 4.61 -3.84 6.25
CA CYS A 113 5.02 -5.02 7.03
C CYS A 113 5.65 -6.15 6.19
N ALA A 114 5.54 -6.11 4.85
CA ALA A 114 6.28 -7.03 3.99
C ALA A 114 7.79 -6.77 4.00
N ALA A 115 8.21 -5.54 4.32
CA ALA A 115 9.62 -5.19 4.43
C ALA A 115 10.26 -5.81 5.67
N ASP A 116 11.59 -5.94 5.64
CA ASP A 116 12.40 -6.34 6.78
C ASP A 116 12.72 -5.13 7.67
N GLU A 117 12.65 -3.92 7.11
CA GLU A 117 12.81 -2.67 7.82
C GLU A 117 11.83 -1.62 7.28
N ILE A 118 11.11 -0.95 8.17
CA ILE A 118 10.19 0.15 7.86
C ILE A 118 10.80 1.45 8.38
N VAL A 119 10.98 2.38 7.46
CA VAL A 119 11.53 3.71 7.70
C VAL A 119 10.46 4.75 7.38
N ALA A 120 10.29 5.72 8.27
CA ALA A 120 9.27 6.76 8.14
C ALA A 120 9.84 8.14 8.42
N ASP A 121 9.26 9.17 7.80
CA ASP A 121 9.50 10.55 8.25
C ASP A 121 8.88 10.74 9.66
N PRO A 122 9.45 11.59 10.53
CA PRO A 122 8.87 11.92 11.83
C PRO A 122 7.38 12.30 11.81
N ALA A 123 6.90 12.87 10.70
CA ALA A 123 5.52 13.30 10.46
C ALA A 123 4.69 12.34 9.60
N SER A 124 5.28 11.28 9.01
CA SER A 124 4.52 10.24 8.30
C SER A 124 3.44 9.63 9.17
N LEU A 125 2.31 9.25 8.58
CA LEU A 125 1.23 8.55 9.28
C LEU A 125 1.26 7.05 9.00
N VAL A 126 1.32 6.23 10.06
CA VAL A 126 1.29 4.77 9.95
C VAL A 126 0.28 4.15 10.92
N GLY A 127 0.09 2.84 10.82
CA GLY A 127 -0.88 2.11 11.62
C GLY A 127 -2.24 2.06 10.94
N SER A 128 -3.29 2.55 11.59
CA SER A 128 -4.69 2.32 11.18
C SER A 128 -4.99 0.82 11.03
N ILE A 129 -4.53 0.03 12.01
CA ILE A 129 -4.67 -1.43 12.02
C ILE A 129 -6.10 -1.76 12.45
N GLY A 130 -6.99 -1.86 11.47
CA GLY A 130 -8.43 -1.96 11.67
C GLY A 130 -9.14 -2.34 10.37
N VAL A 131 -10.36 -2.85 10.49
CA VAL A 131 -11.28 -3.11 9.38
C VAL A 131 -12.52 -2.26 9.58
N VAL A 132 -12.96 -1.58 8.51
CA VAL A 132 -14.17 -0.74 8.54
C VAL A 132 -15.03 -1.05 7.32
N SER A 133 -16.35 -1.01 7.53
CA SER A 133 -17.35 -0.91 6.48
C SER A 133 -18.19 0.34 6.78
N ALA A 134 -18.47 1.15 5.76
CA ALA A 134 -19.21 2.39 5.92
C ALA A 134 -20.19 2.55 4.75
N GLY A 135 -21.34 3.14 5.03
CA GLY A 135 -22.40 3.42 4.07
C GLY A 135 -23.41 4.39 4.67
N PHE A 136 -24.44 4.71 3.90
CA PHE A 136 -25.53 5.59 4.33
C PHE A 136 -26.85 4.82 4.36
N GLY A 137 -27.71 5.14 5.32
CA GLY A 137 -29.12 4.73 5.33
C GLY A 137 -29.99 5.78 4.64
N PHE A 138 -30.83 5.35 3.70
CA PHE A 138 -31.75 6.14 2.90
C PHE A 138 -33.21 5.68 3.02
N ASP A 139 -33.51 4.72 3.89
CA ASP A 139 -34.85 4.19 4.18
C ASP A 139 -35.86 5.31 4.45
N ARG A 140 -35.52 6.25 5.33
CA ARG A 140 -36.39 7.40 5.66
C ARG A 140 -36.51 8.43 4.53
N LEU A 141 -35.49 8.52 3.68
CA LEU A 141 -35.52 9.45 2.54
C LEU A 141 -36.53 8.95 1.51
N ILE A 142 -36.45 7.67 1.14
CA ILE A 142 -37.34 7.09 0.12
C ILE A 142 -38.79 7.07 0.58
N GLU A 143 -39.04 6.84 1.87
CA GLU A 143 -40.36 6.93 2.48
C GLU A 143 -40.97 8.33 2.29
N ARG A 144 -40.20 9.39 2.59
CA ARG A 144 -40.66 10.79 2.48
C ARG A 144 -41.01 11.22 1.07
N ILE A 145 -40.33 10.67 0.06
CA ILE A 145 -40.56 11.01 -1.35
C ILE A 145 -41.51 10.03 -2.05
N GLY A 146 -42.13 9.11 -1.30
CA GLY A 146 -43.12 8.16 -1.82
C GLY A 146 -42.53 7.05 -2.70
N VAL A 147 -41.24 6.74 -2.55
CA VAL A 147 -40.57 5.67 -3.29
C VAL A 147 -40.69 4.35 -2.53
N GLU A 148 -41.33 3.35 -3.15
CA GLU A 148 -41.47 2.01 -2.61
C GLU A 148 -40.31 1.10 -3.02
N ARG A 149 -39.57 0.57 -2.05
CA ARG A 149 -38.48 -0.38 -2.28
C ARG A 149 -38.99 -1.82 -2.28
N ARG A 150 -39.02 -2.47 -3.46
CA ARG A 150 -39.38 -3.89 -3.62
C ARG A 150 -38.14 -4.77 -3.82
N VAL A 151 -37.92 -5.73 -2.94
CA VAL A 151 -36.77 -6.67 -2.96
C VAL A 151 -37.26 -8.10 -2.88
N HIS A 152 -36.81 -8.93 -3.81
CA HIS A 152 -37.04 -10.37 -3.80
C HIS A 152 -35.70 -11.08 -3.90
N THR A 153 -35.33 -11.86 -2.88
CA THR A 153 -34.04 -12.57 -2.82
C THR A 153 -34.22 -14.03 -2.47
N GLN A 154 -33.29 -14.86 -2.95
CA GLN A 154 -33.11 -16.23 -2.46
C GLN A 154 -31.90 -16.24 -1.51
N GLY A 155 -32.08 -16.77 -0.31
CA GLY A 155 -31.09 -16.74 0.78
C GLY A 155 -31.24 -15.50 1.67
N GLU A 156 -31.24 -15.72 2.99
CA GLU A 156 -31.56 -14.69 3.99
C GLU A 156 -30.55 -13.53 3.99
N ALA A 157 -29.27 -13.83 3.76
CA ALA A 157 -28.19 -12.83 3.80
C ALA A 157 -27.98 -12.05 2.48
N LYS A 158 -28.76 -12.31 1.41
CA LYS A 158 -28.51 -11.73 0.08
C LYS A 158 -28.91 -10.26 -0.06
N ALA A 159 -29.70 -9.75 0.86
CA ALA A 159 -30.07 -8.34 0.96
C ALA A 159 -29.44 -7.64 2.19
N MET A 160 -28.41 -8.24 2.78
CA MET A 160 -27.65 -7.64 3.90
C MET A 160 -27.09 -6.29 3.46
N LEU A 161 -27.13 -5.30 4.35
CA LEU A 161 -26.62 -3.94 4.11
C LEU A 161 -27.33 -3.18 2.96
N ASP A 162 -28.59 -3.51 2.65
CA ASP A 162 -29.40 -2.68 1.74
C ASP A 162 -29.59 -1.28 2.37
N PRO A 163 -29.05 -0.20 1.76
CA PRO A 163 -29.12 1.14 2.33
C PRO A 163 -30.55 1.70 2.38
N PHE A 164 -31.51 1.08 1.68
CA PHE A 164 -32.91 1.51 1.63
C PHE A 164 -33.80 0.78 2.64
N ARG A 165 -33.22 0.00 3.55
CA ARG A 165 -33.93 -0.67 4.65
C ARG A 165 -33.34 -0.24 6.00
N PRO A 166 -34.14 -0.25 7.08
CA PRO A 166 -33.59 -0.13 8.43
C PRO A 166 -32.54 -1.22 8.70
N GLU A 167 -31.54 -0.88 9.51
CA GLU A 167 -30.52 -1.85 9.92
C GLU A 167 -31.15 -3.04 10.66
N ASN A 168 -30.70 -4.24 10.31
CA ASN A 168 -31.12 -5.49 10.92
C ASN A 168 -30.01 -5.98 11.89
N PRO A 169 -30.28 -6.17 13.19
CA PRO A 169 -29.27 -6.60 14.16
C PRO A 169 -28.53 -7.89 13.78
N GLN A 170 -29.22 -8.85 13.15
CA GLN A 170 -28.63 -10.11 12.68
C GLN A 170 -27.61 -9.88 11.55
N ASP A 171 -27.91 -8.96 10.64
CA ASP A 171 -27.02 -8.57 9.54
C ASP A 171 -25.77 -7.86 10.07
N ILE A 172 -25.94 -7.01 11.10
CA ILE A 172 -24.82 -6.34 11.77
C ILE A 172 -23.94 -7.34 12.53
N ALA A 173 -24.53 -8.31 13.22
CA ALA A 173 -23.77 -9.37 13.89
C ALA A 173 -22.91 -10.15 12.88
N ARG A 174 -23.51 -10.55 11.75
CA ARG A 174 -22.79 -11.23 10.65
C ARG A 174 -21.68 -10.37 10.05
N LEU A 175 -21.92 -9.09 9.83
CA LEU A 175 -20.88 -8.17 9.34
C LEU A 175 -19.70 -8.09 10.33
N LYS A 176 -19.98 -8.00 11.63
CA LYS A 176 -18.95 -7.95 12.67
C LYS A 176 -18.13 -9.24 12.73
N GLU A 177 -18.75 -10.41 12.55
CA GLU A 177 -18.02 -11.69 12.46
C GLU A 177 -17.03 -11.68 11.29
N ILE A 178 -17.47 -11.24 10.10
CA ILE A 178 -16.60 -11.11 8.92
C ILE A 178 -15.45 -10.12 9.19
N GLN A 179 -15.75 -8.97 9.80
CA GLN A 179 -14.73 -7.97 10.14
C GLN A 179 -13.74 -8.49 11.17
N ALA A 180 -14.19 -9.24 12.17
CA ALA A 180 -13.34 -9.83 13.20
C ALA A 180 -12.36 -10.85 12.60
N ASP A 181 -12.79 -11.67 11.64
CA ASP A 181 -11.93 -12.62 10.94
C ASP A 181 -10.82 -11.91 10.14
N VAL A 182 -11.19 -10.88 9.37
CA VAL A 182 -10.21 -10.07 8.63
C VAL A 182 -9.26 -9.32 9.58
N GLN A 183 -9.77 -8.80 10.70
CA GLN A 183 -8.97 -8.12 11.73
C GLN A 183 -7.97 -9.09 12.39
N ALA A 184 -8.38 -10.33 12.65
CA ALA A 184 -7.51 -11.36 13.22
C ALA A 184 -6.33 -11.68 12.29
N LEU A 185 -6.59 -11.82 10.98
CA LEU A 185 -5.55 -12.00 9.97
C LEU A 185 -4.55 -10.83 9.98
N PHE A 186 -5.05 -9.59 9.97
CA PHE A 186 -4.17 -8.42 9.94
C PHE A 186 -3.35 -8.29 11.24
N THR A 187 -3.98 -8.49 12.39
CA THR A 187 -3.32 -8.49 13.70
C THR A 187 -2.22 -9.54 13.78
N GLY A 188 -2.51 -10.78 13.35
CA GLY A 188 -1.53 -11.87 13.32
C GLY A 188 -0.32 -11.53 12.46
N LEU A 189 -0.55 -11.02 11.24
CA LEU A 189 0.50 -10.59 10.32
C LEU A 189 1.37 -9.49 10.93
N VAL A 190 0.77 -8.46 11.53
CA VAL A 190 1.53 -7.36 12.15
C VAL A 190 2.36 -7.86 13.33
N ARG A 191 1.80 -8.72 14.20
CA ARG A 191 2.55 -9.31 15.33
C ARG A 191 3.73 -10.16 14.86
N GLU A 192 3.55 -10.94 13.80
CA GLU A 192 4.63 -11.75 13.22
C GLU A 192 5.77 -10.89 12.68
N ARG A 193 5.43 -9.80 11.98
CA ARG A 193 6.41 -8.94 11.29
C ARG A 193 7.01 -7.86 12.18
N ARG A 194 6.35 -7.51 13.27
CA ARG A 194 6.77 -6.47 14.22
C ARG A 194 6.96 -7.10 15.61
N PRO A 195 8.07 -7.81 15.87
CA PRO A 195 8.29 -8.46 17.17
C PRO A 195 8.55 -7.48 18.33
N ARG A 196 8.77 -6.18 18.03
CA ARG A 196 9.08 -5.13 19.00
C ARG A 196 7.88 -4.25 19.36
N LEU A 197 6.65 -4.68 19.02
CA LEU A 197 5.46 -3.89 19.34
C LEU A 197 5.33 -3.68 20.85
N ASP A 198 4.96 -2.46 21.24
CA ASP A 198 4.64 -2.14 22.62
C ASP A 198 3.37 -2.90 23.07
N ALA A 199 3.55 -3.86 23.98
CA ALA A 199 2.47 -4.67 24.52
C ALA A 199 1.63 -3.93 25.58
N SER A 200 2.06 -2.75 26.05
CA SER A 200 1.34 -1.96 27.06
C SER A 200 0.13 -1.20 26.48
N ARG A 201 0.06 -1.08 25.15
CA ARG A 201 -1.02 -0.39 24.44
C ARG A 201 -1.71 -1.31 23.45
N ASP A 202 -3.01 -1.12 23.30
CA ASP A 202 -3.74 -1.76 22.20
C ASP A 202 -3.51 -0.99 20.90
N LEU A 203 -2.70 -1.57 20.02
CA LEU A 203 -2.34 -1.01 18.71
C LEU A 203 -3.34 -1.41 17.60
N PHE A 204 -4.28 -2.31 17.88
CA PHE A 204 -5.17 -2.93 16.90
C PHE A 204 -6.57 -2.29 16.89
N THR A 205 -6.64 -1.00 17.22
CA THR A 205 -7.87 -0.22 17.38
C THR A 205 -8.28 0.57 16.13
N GLY A 206 -7.44 0.57 15.09
CA GLY A 206 -7.61 1.43 13.91
C GLY A 206 -7.03 2.85 14.09
N ALA A 207 -6.36 3.15 15.20
CA ALA A 207 -5.68 4.44 15.39
C ALA A 207 -4.48 4.63 14.45
N VAL A 208 -4.23 5.88 14.06
CA VAL A 208 -3.04 6.30 13.31
C VAL A 208 -2.02 6.92 14.24
N TRP A 209 -0.75 6.78 13.89
CA TRP A 209 0.38 7.29 14.66
C TRP A 209 1.35 8.01 13.75
N THR A 210 1.91 9.12 14.24
CA THR A 210 3.03 9.78 13.56
C THR A 210 4.27 8.88 13.57
N GLY A 211 5.22 9.07 12.65
CA GLY A 211 6.47 8.31 12.61
C GLY A 211 7.18 8.28 13.96
N ARG A 212 7.25 9.42 14.67
CA ARG A 212 7.84 9.49 16.02
C ARG A 212 7.15 8.56 17.01
N GLN A 213 5.82 8.65 17.13
CA GLN A 213 5.05 7.77 18.02
C GLN A 213 5.18 6.31 17.58
N ALA A 214 5.15 6.06 16.28
CA ALA A 214 5.25 4.71 15.72
C ALA A 214 6.60 4.05 16.01
N LEU A 215 7.69 4.82 16.10
CA LEU A 215 9.00 4.30 16.51
C LEU A 215 8.92 3.79 17.95
N ASP A 216 8.39 4.60 18.86
CA ASP A 216 8.27 4.24 20.28
C ASP A 216 7.36 3.01 20.48
N LEU A 217 6.31 2.88 19.65
CA LEU A 217 5.36 1.76 19.68
C LEU A 217 5.87 0.51 18.95
N GLY A 218 7.02 0.57 18.29
CA GLY A 218 7.59 -0.53 17.50
C GLY A 218 6.87 -0.81 16.18
N LEU A 219 6.05 0.13 15.70
CA LEU A 219 5.34 0.06 14.41
C LEU A 219 6.27 0.38 13.23
N VAL A 220 7.32 1.18 13.45
CA VAL A 220 8.41 1.39 12.47
C VAL A 220 9.76 1.12 13.14
N ASP A 221 10.81 0.96 12.33
CA ASP A 221 12.15 0.61 12.84
C ASP A 221 13.05 1.82 13.01
N THR A 222 12.96 2.77 12.05
CA THR A 222 13.86 3.91 11.97
C THR A 222 13.12 5.15 11.47
N LEU A 223 13.57 6.32 11.88
CA LEU A 223 13.15 7.60 11.29
C LEU A 223 14.15 8.07 10.25
N GLY A 224 13.69 8.50 9.08
CA GLY A 224 14.56 9.01 8.03
C GLY A 224 13.91 9.04 6.65
N ASP A 225 14.70 9.40 5.66
CA ASP A 225 14.31 9.42 4.25
C ASP A 225 15.01 8.30 3.45
N LEU A 226 14.50 8.02 2.25
CA LEU A 226 15.04 6.98 1.38
C LEU A 226 16.51 7.16 1.03
N ARG A 227 16.95 8.39 0.73
CA ARG A 227 18.30 8.64 0.25
C ARG A 227 19.30 8.60 1.39
N GLY A 228 19.00 9.28 2.50
CA GLY A 228 19.84 9.29 3.69
C GLY A 228 20.04 7.88 4.26
N THR A 229 18.94 7.14 4.41
CA THR A 229 18.97 5.77 4.93
C THR A 229 19.78 4.84 4.04
N LEU A 230 19.48 4.77 2.74
CA LEU A 230 20.19 3.83 1.86
C LEU A 230 21.68 4.16 1.72
N ARG A 231 22.07 5.45 1.81
CA ARG A 231 23.49 5.83 1.89
C ARG A 231 24.16 5.39 3.19
N ALA A 232 23.47 5.47 4.32
CA ALA A 232 23.98 4.97 5.58
C ALA A 232 24.20 3.45 5.55
N HIS A 233 23.29 2.69 4.93
CA HIS A 233 23.41 1.23 4.82
C HIS A 233 24.42 0.76 3.77
N TYR A 234 24.50 1.45 2.62
CA TYR A 234 25.18 0.94 1.42
C TYR A 234 26.31 1.84 0.89
N GLY A 235 26.55 2.98 1.52
CA GLY A 235 27.56 3.98 1.17
C GLY A 235 27.05 5.11 0.26
N GLU A 236 27.80 6.22 0.22
CA GLU A 236 27.43 7.44 -0.52
C GLU A 236 27.21 7.23 -2.03
N GLU A 237 27.89 6.23 -2.61
CA GLU A 237 27.85 5.91 -4.04
C GLU A 237 26.71 4.95 -4.43
N VAL A 238 25.80 4.58 -3.50
CA VAL A 238 24.71 3.62 -3.76
C VAL A 238 23.91 3.96 -5.04
N ASP A 239 23.74 2.97 -5.91
CA ASP A 239 23.05 3.07 -7.20
C ASP A 239 21.56 2.77 -7.02
N LEU A 240 20.75 3.83 -6.89
CA LEU A 240 19.29 3.74 -6.74
C LEU A 240 18.62 3.65 -8.11
N ARG A 241 18.02 2.49 -8.41
CA ARG A 241 17.36 2.22 -9.68
C ARG A 241 15.85 2.26 -9.54
N LEU A 242 15.26 3.38 -9.90
CA LEU A 242 13.81 3.51 -9.97
C LEU A 242 13.25 2.57 -11.05
N VAL A 243 12.39 1.65 -10.62
CA VAL A 243 11.66 0.76 -11.51
C VAL A 243 10.46 1.53 -12.02
N ALA A 244 10.50 1.93 -13.29
CA ALA A 244 9.39 2.64 -13.93
C ALA A 244 8.10 1.85 -13.75
N GLU A 245 7.01 2.48 -13.34
CA GLU A 245 5.69 1.86 -13.35
C GLU A 245 5.39 1.31 -14.74
N THR A 246 4.80 0.12 -14.83
CA THR A 246 4.28 -0.42 -16.09
C THR A 246 3.06 0.40 -16.53
N ARG A 247 3.27 1.66 -16.93
CA ARG A 247 2.24 2.45 -17.59
C ARG A 247 2.10 1.88 -18.98
N GLY A 248 0.90 1.39 -19.32
CA GLY A 248 0.61 0.86 -20.64
C GLY A 248 1.13 1.80 -21.74
N SER A 249 1.59 1.23 -22.86
CA SER A 249 2.18 1.97 -23.97
C SER A 249 1.39 3.24 -24.30
N TRP A 250 2.07 4.32 -24.68
CA TRP A 250 1.43 5.57 -25.11
C TRP A 250 0.39 5.31 -26.22
N LEU A 251 0.63 4.30 -27.07
CA LEU A 251 -0.29 3.78 -28.08
C LEU A 251 -1.53 3.15 -27.45
N ALA A 252 -1.38 2.34 -26.39
CA ALA A 252 -2.51 1.78 -25.64
C ALA A 252 -3.32 2.87 -24.93
N ARG A 253 -2.68 3.97 -24.49
CA ARG A 253 -3.37 5.15 -23.94
C ARG A 253 -4.14 5.92 -25.02
N LEU A 254 -3.56 6.09 -26.21
CA LEU A 254 -4.19 6.78 -27.34
C LEU A 254 -5.36 5.98 -27.91
N LEU A 255 -5.18 4.66 -28.06
CA LEU A 255 -6.21 3.72 -28.52
C LEU A 255 -7.33 3.55 -27.49
N ARG A 256 -7.02 3.55 -26.19
CA ARG A 256 -8.06 3.67 -25.15
C ARG A 256 -8.85 4.96 -25.31
N ARG A 257 -8.22 6.07 -25.69
CA ARG A 257 -8.90 7.36 -25.93
C ARG A 257 -9.71 7.41 -27.23
N ALA A 258 -9.53 6.44 -28.14
CA ALA A 258 -10.12 6.39 -29.47
C ALA A 258 -11.03 5.18 -29.71
N GLY A 259 -11.35 4.40 -28.67
CA GLY A 259 -12.30 3.29 -28.76
C GLY A 259 -13.75 3.79 -28.96
N PRO A 260 -14.58 3.11 -29.77
CA PRO A 260 -15.95 3.52 -30.00
C PRO A 260 -16.74 3.36 -28.69
N GLY A 261 -17.15 4.49 -28.09
CA GLY A 261 -17.89 4.55 -26.83
C GLY A 261 -17.43 5.62 -25.83
N GLN A 262 -16.32 6.34 -26.08
CA GLN A 262 -15.90 7.46 -25.23
C GLN A 262 -16.51 8.80 -25.66
N THR A 263 -17.80 8.93 -25.44
CA THR A 263 -18.49 10.23 -25.32
C THR A 263 -18.87 10.40 -23.85
N ALA A 264 -18.36 11.43 -23.17
CA ALA A 264 -18.77 11.94 -21.84
C ALA A 264 -18.85 10.96 -20.62
N ALA A 265 -18.81 9.64 -20.80
CA ALA A 265 -19.09 8.62 -19.78
C ALA A 265 -17.93 8.33 -18.83
N GLY A 266 -16.70 8.75 -19.16
CA GLY A 266 -15.52 8.56 -18.29
C GLY A 266 -15.30 9.67 -17.24
N LEU A 267 -15.95 10.82 -17.39
CA LEU A 267 -15.82 11.94 -16.45
C LEU A 267 -16.49 11.66 -15.09
N PRO A 268 -17.71 11.07 -15.03
CA PRO A 268 -18.35 10.73 -13.76
C PRO A 268 -17.53 9.73 -12.94
N ASP A 269 -17.04 8.66 -13.56
CA ASP A 269 -16.25 7.63 -12.86
C ASP A 269 -14.90 8.16 -12.36
N ALA A 270 -14.25 9.05 -13.11
CA ALA A 270 -13.04 9.73 -12.63
C ALA A 270 -13.32 10.64 -11.44
N LEU A 271 -14.42 11.37 -11.47
CA LEU A 271 -14.81 12.28 -10.40
C LEU A 271 -15.13 11.49 -9.13
N ILE A 272 -15.91 10.41 -9.24
CA ILE A 272 -16.23 9.52 -8.12
C ILE A 272 -14.96 8.96 -7.51
N ALA A 273 -14.05 8.40 -8.34
CA ALA A 273 -12.79 7.87 -7.84
C ALA A 273 -11.91 8.93 -7.15
N ALA A 274 -11.87 10.15 -7.68
CA ALA A 274 -11.14 11.26 -7.05
C ALA A 274 -11.76 11.67 -5.71
N VAL A 275 -13.10 11.64 -5.60
CA VAL A 275 -13.81 11.90 -4.34
C VAL A 275 -13.54 10.80 -3.33
N GLU A 276 -13.58 9.53 -3.74
CA GLU A 276 -13.26 8.38 -2.87
C GLU A 276 -11.81 8.42 -2.39
N GLU A 277 -10.86 8.72 -3.28
CA GLU A 277 -9.45 8.88 -2.93
C GLU A 277 -9.27 10.04 -1.94
N ARG A 278 -9.87 11.20 -2.22
CA ARG A 278 -9.83 12.36 -1.30
C ARG A 278 -10.46 12.02 0.05
N ALA A 279 -11.58 11.31 0.08
CA ALA A 279 -12.21 10.88 1.32
C ALA A 279 -11.31 9.89 2.10
N ALA A 280 -10.58 9.02 1.41
CA ALA A 280 -9.64 8.11 2.04
C ALA A 280 -8.48 8.85 2.73
N TRP A 281 -7.91 9.86 2.06
CA TRP A 281 -6.86 10.72 2.63
C TRP A 281 -7.37 11.61 3.76
N ALA A 282 -8.58 12.19 3.62
CA ALA A 282 -9.18 13.04 4.63
C ALA A 282 -9.36 12.35 5.99
N ARG A 283 -9.57 11.02 6.00
CA ARG A 283 -9.63 10.23 7.25
C ARG A 283 -8.32 10.23 8.04
N LEU A 284 -7.20 10.52 7.39
CA LEU A 284 -5.89 10.64 8.00
C LEU A 284 -5.55 12.10 8.38
N GLY A 285 -6.45 13.05 8.10
CA GLY A 285 -6.19 14.47 8.27
C GLY A 285 -5.32 15.08 7.16
N LEU A 286 -5.28 14.45 5.98
CA LEU A 286 -4.53 14.87 4.80
C LEU A 286 -5.45 15.30 3.64
#